data_AF-A0A6I4YXZ3-F1
#
_entry.id   AF-A0A6I4YXZ3-F1
#
_cell.length_a   1.000
_cell.length_b   1.000
_cell.length_c   1.000
_cell.angle_alpha   90.00
_cell.angle_beta   90.00
_cell.angle_gamma   90.00
#
_symmetry.space_group_name_H-M   'P 1'
#
loop_
_entity.id
_entity.type
_entity.pdbx_description
1 polymer ?
#
loop_
_entity_poly.entity_id
_entity_poly.type
_entity_poly.pdbx_seq_one_letter_code
_entity_poly.pdbx_strand_id
1 'polypeptide(L)'
;MTWDEPYLETCCRSALHRLLLSGDGGRPVAAPAGARIPDFRQSLKDRPCLERLQERGFARQREDGRFIITAEGVARHAIEIGGAKRRSR
;
A
#
# COMPACT_ATOMS: atom_id res chain seq x y z
N MET A 1 -23.48 -18.67 -0.01
CA MET A 1 -22.63 -18.18 -1.13
C MET A 1 -21.28 -17.86 -0.52
N THR A 2 -20.40 -18.85 -0.52
CA THR A 2 -19.08 -18.75 0.11
C THR A 2 -18.15 -18.14 -0.93
N TRP A 3 -17.76 -16.88 -0.70
CA TRP A 3 -16.86 -16.16 -1.60
C TRP A 3 -15.43 -16.56 -1.25
N ASP A 4 -14.81 -17.38 -2.10
CA ASP A 4 -13.37 -17.66 -2.10
C ASP A 4 -12.58 -16.34 -2.21
N GLU A 5 -11.56 -16.18 -1.35
CA GLU A 5 -10.82 -14.95 -1.03
C GLU A 5 -10.74 -13.92 -2.19
N PRO A 6 -11.36 -12.72 -2.06
CA PRO A 6 -11.49 -11.83 -3.19
C PRO A 6 -10.12 -11.20 -3.50
N TYR A 7 -9.70 -11.34 -4.75
CA TYR A 7 -8.55 -10.66 -5.34
C TYR A 7 -8.43 -9.21 -4.86
N LEU A 8 -7.19 -8.73 -4.69
CA LEU A 8 -6.98 -7.31 -4.45
C LEU A 8 -7.35 -6.51 -5.69
N GLU A 9 -8.31 -5.60 -5.54
CA GLU A 9 -8.66 -4.60 -6.55
C GLU A 9 -7.39 -3.88 -7.05
N THR A 10 -7.37 -3.51 -8.34
CA THR A 10 -6.20 -2.88 -8.99
C THR A 10 -5.67 -1.65 -8.22
N CYS A 11 -6.56 -0.87 -7.60
CA CYS A 11 -6.19 0.26 -6.76
C CYS A 11 -5.48 -0.16 -5.46
N CYS A 12 -5.89 -1.26 -4.86
CA CYS A 12 -5.28 -1.81 -3.64
C CYS A 12 -3.94 -2.50 -3.96
N ARG A 13 -3.80 -3.16 -5.12
CA ARG A 13 -2.50 -3.65 -5.61
C ARG A 13 -1.51 -2.50 -5.79
N SER A 14 -1.95 -1.40 -6.39
CA SER A 14 -1.12 -0.18 -6.54
C SER A 14 -0.73 0.42 -5.19
N ALA A 15 -1.63 0.44 -4.21
CA ALA A 15 -1.34 0.91 -2.86
C ALA A 15 -0.33 -0.01 -2.14
N LEU A 16 -0.50 -1.33 -2.25
CA LEU A 16 0.42 -2.32 -1.70
C LEU A 16 1.83 -2.19 -2.29
N HIS A 17 1.92 -1.94 -3.61
CA HIS A 17 3.20 -1.65 -4.27
C HIS A 17 3.87 -0.40 -3.69
N ARG A 18 3.11 0.70 -3.54
CA ARG A 18 3.63 1.94 -2.97
C ARG A 18 4.04 1.79 -1.51
N LEU A 19 3.36 0.96 -0.72
CA LEU A 19 3.76 0.62 0.65
C LEU A 19 5.11 -0.08 0.68
N LEU A 20 5.31 -1.09 -0.18
CA LEU A 20 6.60 -1.77 -0.29
C LEU A 20 7.73 -0.78 -0.60
N LEU A 21 7.53 0.11 -1.59
CA LEU A 21 8.53 1.13 -1.96
C LEU A 21 8.81 2.16 -0.86
N SER A 22 7.86 2.38 0.06
CA SER A 22 8.02 3.36 1.15
C SER A 22 8.96 2.87 2.26
N GLY A 23 9.21 1.55 2.33
CA GLY A 23 10.07 0.93 3.33
C GLY A 23 9.75 1.37 4.77
N ASP A 24 10.79 1.49 5.60
CA ASP A 24 10.66 1.93 7.00
C ASP A 24 10.21 3.38 7.16
N GLY A 25 10.38 4.19 6.10
CA GLY A 25 9.90 5.56 6.05
C GLY A 25 8.37 5.66 6.11
N GLY A 26 7.67 4.61 5.66
CA GLY A 26 6.22 4.51 5.70
C GLY A 26 5.49 5.50 4.79
N ARG A 27 4.24 5.16 4.45
CA ARG A 27 3.35 5.98 3.61
C ARG A 27 2.48 6.87 4.50
N PRO A 28 2.57 8.20 4.44
CA PRO A 28 1.72 9.07 5.24
C PRO A 28 0.26 9.01 4.76
N VAL A 29 -0.70 9.36 5.63
CA VAL A 29 -2.14 9.46 5.31
C VAL A 29 -2.58 10.83 4.82
N ALA A 30 -1.71 11.82 4.94
CA ALA A 30 -1.94 13.20 4.54
C ALA A 30 -0.66 13.78 3.93
N ALA A 31 -0.79 14.88 3.18
CA ALA A 31 0.37 15.63 2.73
C ALA A 31 1.13 16.19 3.95
N PRO A 32 2.47 16.20 3.93
CA PRO A 32 3.27 16.76 5.01
C PRO A 32 2.97 18.26 5.18
N ALA A 33 2.91 18.72 6.42
CA ALA A 33 2.73 20.14 6.73
C ALA A 33 3.88 20.96 6.12
N GLY A 34 3.55 22.03 5.39
CA GLY A 34 4.53 22.94 4.80
C GLY A 34 5.09 22.52 3.42
N ALA A 35 4.46 21.57 2.72
CA ALA A 35 4.81 21.28 1.33
C ALA A 35 4.69 22.56 0.46
N ARG A 36 5.82 22.99 -0.12
CA ARG A 36 6.01 24.32 -0.74
C ARG A 36 5.35 24.51 -2.11
N ILE A 37 4.63 23.51 -2.61
CA ILE A 37 3.93 23.53 -3.89
C ILE A 37 2.43 23.28 -3.58
N PRO A 38 1.47 24.08 -4.11
CA PRO A 38 0.06 23.75 -4.00
C PRO A 38 -0.17 22.45 -4.76
N ASP A 39 -0.22 21.36 -4.03
CA ASP A 39 -0.06 20.04 -4.62
C ASP A 39 -1.41 19.51 -5.08
N PHE A 40 -1.55 19.22 -6.36
CA PHE A 40 -2.63 18.40 -6.92
C PHE A 40 -2.77 17.02 -6.21
N ARG A 41 -1.82 16.69 -5.32
CA ARG A 41 -1.81 15.65 -4.27
C ARG A 41 -2.66 15.99 -3.02
N GLN A 42 -3.92 16.37 -3.25
CA GLN A 42 -5.06 16.12 -2.35
C GLN A 42 -4.88 14.80 -1.57
N SER A 43 -5.41 14.73 -0.33
CA SER A 43 -5.44 13.57 0.58
C SER A 43 -5.13 12.27 -0.14
N LEU A 44 -4.02 11.62 0.21
CA LEU A 44 -3.49 10.45 -0.50
C LEU A 44 -4.64 9.58 -1.02
N LYS A 45 -4.84 9.57 -2.35
CA LYS A 45 -6.00 8.93 -3.00
C LYS A 45 -6.13 7.44 -2.65
N ASP A 46 -5.04 6.84 -2.18
CA ASP A 46 -4.98 5.47 -1.72
C ASP A 46 -5.30 5.26 -0.24
N ARG A 47 -5.66 6.27 0.54
CA ARG A 47 -6.03 6.09 1.96
C ARG A 47 -7.11 5.00 2.17
N PRO A 48 -8.25 4.98 1.45
CA PRO A 48 -9.22 3.89 1.61
C PRO A 48 -8.64 2.51 1.26
N CYS A 49 -7.64 2.47 0.36
CA CYS A 49 -6.95 1.22 0.04
C CYS A 49 -5.97 0.81 1.17
N LEU A 50 -5.29 1.76 1.80
CA LEU A 50 -4.41 1.51 2.94
C LEU A 50 -5.19 0.97 4.15
N GLU A 51 -6.36 1.54 4.43
CA GLU A 51 -7.28 1.09 5.48
C GLU A 51 -7.76 -0.34 5.20
N ARG A 52 -8.21 -0.65 3.97
CA ARG A 52 -8.58 -2.01 3.57
C ARG A 52 -7.42 -3.01 3.66
N LEU A 53 -6.20 -2.59 3.31
CA LEU A 53 -5.01 -3.43 3.44
C LEU A 53 -4.68 -3.70 4.90
N GLN A 54 -4.93 -2.74 5.80
CA GLN A 54 -4.79 -2.92 7.23
C GLN A 54 -5.83 -3.86 7.83
N GLU A 55 -7.10 -3.72 7.44
CA GLU A 55 -8.17 -4.66 7.85
C GLU A 55 -7.86 -6.11 7.44
N ARG A 56 -7.09 -6.30 6.37
CA ARG A 56 -6.65 -7.61 5.86
C ARG A 56 -5.31 -8.07 6.40
N GLY A 57 -4.66 -7.30 7.28
CA GLY A 57 -3.35 -7.65 7.86
C GLY A 57 -2.15 -7.40 6.94
N PHE A 58 -2.33 -6.84 5.74
CA PHE A 58 -1.24 -6.58 4.79
C PHE A 58 -0.49 -5.27 5.05
N ALA A 59 -1.08 -4.37 5.84
CA ALA A 59 -0.48 -3.13 6.26
C ALA A 59 -0.75 -2.88 7.75
N ARG A 60 0.05 -2.05 8.40
CA ARG A 60 -0.28 -1.49 9.72
C ARG A 60 -0.02 0.01 9.75
N GLN A 61 -0.91 0.75 10.40
CA GLN A 61 -0.64 2.14 10.73
C GLN A 61 0.25 2.21 11.98
N ARG A 62 1.28 3.05 11.92
CA ARG A 62 2.14 3.40 13.04
C ARG A 62 1.54 4.57 13.83
N GLU A 63 2.08 4.80 15.03
CA GLU A 63 1.69 5.89 15.92
C GLU A 63 1.93 7.28 15.32
N ASP A 64 2.88 7.41 14.39
CA ASP A 64 3.16 8.63 13.63
C ASP A 64 2.17 8.87 12.47
N GLY A 65 1.13 8.03 12.37
CA GLY A 65 0.10 8.11 11.34
C GLY A 65 0.53 7.54 9.98
N ARG A 66 1.73 6.97 9.84
CA ARG A 66 2.22 6.38 8.59
C ARG A 66 1.91 4.89 8.50
N PHE A 67 1.56 4.42 7.32
CA PHE A 67 1.38 3.00 7.05
C PHE A 67 2.69 2.34 6.65
N ILE A 68 2.93 1.14 7.17
CA ILE A 68 4.01 0.26 6.72
C ILE A 68 3.45 -1.10 6.27
N ILE A 69 4.16 -1.77 5.37
CA ILE A 69 3.82 -3.11 4.92
C ILE A 69 4.14 -4.13 6.02
N THR A 70 3.29 -5.15 6.19
CA THR A 70 3.55 -6.29 7.06
C THR A 70 4.26 -7.41 6.30
N ALA A 71 4.74 -8.45 7.01
CA ALA A 71 5.29 -9.64 6.36
C ALA A 71 4.25 -10.32 5.43
N GLU A 72 2.99 -10.40 5.86
CA GLU A 72 1.88 -10.92 5.05
C GLU A 72 1.63 -10.04 3.82
N GLY A 73 1.74 -8.72 3.97
CA GLY A 73 1.65 -7.79 2.85
C GLY A 73 2.77 -7.98 1.82
N VAL A 74 4.00 -8.26 2.27
CA VAL A 74 5.12 -8.59 1.37
C VAL A 74 4.86 -9.90 0.62
N ALA A 75 4.40 -10.94 1.31
CA ALA A 75 4.05 -12.21 0.69
C ALA A 75 2.92 -12.03 -0.34
N ARG A 76 1.88 -11.26 0.01
CA ARG A 76 0.79 -10.91 -0.91
C ARG A 76 1.27 -10.10 -2.11
N HIS A 77 2.17 -9.13 -1.90
CA HIS A 77 2.76 -8.34 -2.98
C HIS A 77 3.49 -9.23 -4.00
N ALA A 78 4.25 -10.21 -3.53
CA ALA A 78 4.97 -11.13 -4.41
C ALA A 78 4.02 -11.93 -5.32
N ILE A 79 2.86 -12.34 -4.80
CA ILE A 79 1.81 -13.05 -5.56
C ILE A 79 1.15 -12.10 -6.58
N GLU A 80 0.77 -10.90 -6.14
CA GLU A 80 -0.05 -9.96 -6.92
C GLU A 80 0.75 -9.18 -7.96
N ILE A 81 2.05 -8.95 -7.73
CA ILE A 81 2.89 -8.03 -8.53
C ILE A 81 4.19 -8.71 -8.96
N GLY A 82 4.77 -9.57 -8.13
CA GLY A 82 6.04 -10.27 -8.38
C GLY A 82 6.02 -11.30 -9.52
N GLY A 83 4.87 -11.58 -10.13
CA GLY A 83 4.72 -12.52 -11.25
C GLY A 83 5.50 -12.18 -12.52
N ALA A 84 6.07 -10.98 -12.64
CA ALA A 84 7.02 -10.66 -13.71
C ALA A 84 8.43 -11.15 -13.30
N LYS A 85 8.72 -12.43 -13.56
CA LYS A 85 10.10 -12.95 -13.59
C LYS A 85 10.97 -11.94 -14.34
N ARG A 86 11.98 -11.36 -13.68
CA ARG A 86 13.09 -10.70 -14.37
C ARG A 86 13.66 -11.75 -15.33
N ARG A 87 13.41 -11.60 -16.65
CA ARG A 87 14.14 -12.36 -17.65
C ARG A 87 15.61 -12.02 -17.44
N SER A 88 16.36 -13.01 -16.95
CA SER A 88 17.82 -12.99 -16.91
C SER A 88 18.31 -12.71 -18.32
N ARG A 89 19.17 -11.71 -18.41
CA ARG A 89 19.78 -11.21 -19.63
C ARG A 89 20.69 -12.24 -20.26
#